data_AF-A0A377DRM7-F1
#
_entry.id   AF-A0A377DRM7-F1
#
_cell.length_a   1.000
_cell.length_b   1.000
_cell.length_c   1.000
_cell.angle_alpha   90.00
_cell.angle_beta   90.00
_cell.angle_gamma   90.00
#
_symmetry.space_group_name_H-M   'P 1'
#
loop_
_entity.id
_entity.type
_entity.pdbx_description
1 polymer ?
#
loop_
_entity_poly.entity_id
_entity_poly.type
_entity_poly.pdbx_seq_one_letter_code
_entity_poly.pdbx_strand_id
1 'polypeptide(L)'
;MKGDLESVLDLTGKLNEVEFRAEANPALHPGQSAAIYLKGERIGFVGVVHPELERKLDLNGRTLVFELEWNKLADRVVPQAREISRFPANRRDIAVVVAENVPAADILSECKKVGVNQVVGVNLFDVYRGKGVAEGIRASP
;
A
#
# COMPACT_ATOMS: atom_id res chain seq x y z
N MET A 1 -2.49 -11.09 -3.36
CA MET A 1 -3.60 -10.12 -3.51
C MET A 1 -3.13 -8.66 -3.54
N LYS A 2 -2.58 -8.09 -2.46
CA LYS A 2 -2.13 -6.67 -2.47
C LYS A 2 -1.05 -6.41 -3.53
N GLY A 3 -0.03 -7.26 -3.60
CA GLY A 3 1.02 -7.14 -4.62
C GLY A 3 0.52 -7.33 -6.05
N ASP A 4 -0.47 -8.20 -6.27
CA ASP A 4 -1.09 -8.39 -7.59
C ASP A 4 -1.86 -7.12 -8.01
N LEU A 5 -2.60 -6.53 -7.06
CA LEU A 5 -3.33 -5.29 -7.29
C LEU A 5 -2.38 -4.10 -7.52
N GLU A 6 -1.28 -4.02 -6.77
CA GLU A 6 -0.22 -3.04 -7.01
C GLU A 6 0.38 -3.19 -8.41
N SER A 7 0.60 -4.44 -8.87
CA SER A 7 1.10 -4.71 -10.23
C SER A 7 0.12 -4.26 -11.31
N VAL A 8 -1.19 -4.45 -11.11
CA VAL A 8 -2.22 -3.95 -12.03
C VAL A 8 -2.26 -2.42 -12.03
N LEU A 9 -2.17 -1.79 -10.86
CA LEU A 9 -2.18 -0.34 -10.71
C LEU A 9 -0.91 0.32 -11.27
N ASP A 10 0.23 -0.36 -11.24
CA ASP A 10 1.49 0.14 -11.79
C ASP A 10 1.43 0.34 -13.31
N LEU A 11 0.60 -0.45 -14.01
CA LEU A 11 0.34 -0.28 -15.45
C LEU A 11 -0.27 1.09 -15.79
N THR A 12 -0.93 1.74 -14.83
CA THR A 12 -1.49 3.10 -15.01
C THR A 12 -0.42 4.18 -14.90
N GLY A 13 0.77 3.87 -14.37
CA GLY A 13 1.83 4.83 -14.07
C GLY A 13 1.49 5.77 -12.91
N LYS A 14 0.43 5.49 -12.14
CA LYS A 14 -0.08 6.32 -11.04
C LYS A 14 0.04 5.65 -9.67
N LEU A 15 0.84 4.57 -9.54
CA LEU A 15 0.96 3.79 -8.30
C LEU A 15 1.32 4.65 -7.08
N ASN A 16 2.15 5.69 -7.28
CA ASN A 16 2.54 6.63 -6.23
C ASN A 16 1.39 7.45 -5.64
N GLU A 17 0.25 7.51 -6.33
CA GLU A 17 -0.94 8.28 -5.94
C GLU A 17 -2.06 7.36 -5.42
N VAL A 18 -1.77 6.06 -5.29
CA VAL A 18 -2.68 5.06 -4.75
C VAL A 18 -2.53 4.99 -3.24
N GLU A 19 -3.66 5.02 -2.54
CA GLU A 19 -3.73 4.84 -1.10
C GLU A 19 -4.68 3.69 -0.75
N PHE A 20 -4.27 2.87 0.22
CA PHE A 20 -5.12 1.84 0.79
C PHE A 20 -5.56 2.29 2.18
N ARG A 21 -6.85 2.60 2.33
CA ARG A 21 -7.41 3.09 3.59
C ARG A 21 -8.32 2.02 4.19
N ALA A 22 -8.15 1.73 5.49
CA ALA A 22 -9.04 0.81 6.19
C ALA A 22 -10.46 1.41 6.19
N GLU A 23 -11.38 0.75 5.50
CA GLU A 23 -12.76 1.20 5.34
C GLU A 23 -13.68 -0.02 5.48
N ALA A 24 -14.76 0.14 6.25
CA ALA A 24 -15.71 -0.94 6.50
C ALA A 24 -16.59 -1.15 5.26
N ASN A 25 -16.76 -2.41 4.86
CA ASN A 25 -17.70 -2.80 3.81
C ASN A 25 -18.53 -3.97 4.34
N PRO A 26 -19.87 -3.93 4.27
CA PRO A 26 -20.74 -5.01 4.78
C PRO A 26 -20.45 -6.40 4.19
N ALA A 27 -19.93 -6.46 2.96
CA ALA A 27 -19.59 -7.71 2.30
C ALA A 27 -18.20 -8.25 2.71
N LEU A 28 -17.39 -7.43 3.39
CA LEU A 28 -16.00 -7.73 3.73
C LEU A 28 -15.79 -7.78 5.24
N HIS A 29 -14.71 -8.43 5.64
CA HIS A 29 -14.29 -8.52 7.02
C HIS A 29 -13.76 -7.16 7.52
N PRO A 30 -14.29 -6.58 8.62
CA PRO A 30 -13.99 -5.20 9.05
C PRO A 30 -12.52 -4.96 9.44
N GLY A 31 -11.81 -6.01 9.88
CA GLY A 31 -10.37 -5.95 10.19
C GLY A 31 -9.45 -6.37 9.05
N GLN A 32 -9.99 -6.77 7.90
CA GLN A 32 -9.22 -7.28 6.74
C GLN A 32 -9.78 -6.72 5.43
N SER A 33 -10.22 -5.46 5.45
CA SER A 33 -10.71 -4.73 4.28
C SER A 33 -10.02 -3.37 4.15
N ALA A 34 -9.82 -2.94 2.91
CA ALA A 34 -9.34 -1.61 2.58
C ALA A 34 -10.07 -1.08 1.34
N ALA A 35 -10.45 0.19 1.37
CA ALA A 35 -10.83 0.94 0.20
C ALA A 35 -9.56 1.39 -0.53
N ILE A 36 -9.61 1.35 -1.86
CA ILE A 36 -8.51 1.74 -2.74
C ILE A 36 -8.85 3.14 -3.25
N TYR A 37 -7.97 4.10 -2.97
CA TYR A 37 -8.10 5.48 -3.39
C TYR A 37 -7.02 5.82 -4.42
N LEU A 38 -7.38 6.61 -5.42
CA LEU A 38 -6.47 7.20 -6.39
C LEU A 38 -6.72 8.70 -6.42
N LYS A 39 -5.70 9.52 -6.13
CA LYS A 39 -5.85 10.99 -6.08
C LYS A 39 -6.98 11.47 -5.13
N GLY A 40 -7.20 10.73 -4.05
CA GLY A 40 -8.26 11.02 -3.08
C GLY A 40 -9.67 10.58 -3.51
N GLU A 41 -9.85 10.00 -4.70
CA GLU A 41 -11.11 9.41 -5.13
C GLU A 41 -11.09 7.89 -4.90
N ARG A 42 -12.18 7.34 -4.36
CA ARG A 42 -12.30 5.89 -4.14
C ARG A 42 -12.53 5.18 -5.47
N ILE A 43 -11.62 4.28 -5.83
CA ILE A 43 -11.64 3.53 -7.09
C ILE A 43 -11.98 2.04 -6.90
N GLY A 44 -12.14 1.58 -5.66
CA GLY A 44 -12.44 0.18 -5.40
C GLY A 44 -12.29 -0.27 -3.95
N PHE A 45 -12.37 -1.58 -3.75
CA PHE A 45 -12.16 -2.25 -2.48
C PHE A 45 -11.32 -3.51 -2.64
N VAL A 46 -10.60 -3.88 -1.59
CA VAL A 46 -9.94 -5.17 -1.46
C VAL A 46 -10.11 -5.69 -0.03
N GLY A 47 -10.40 -6.98 0.12
CA GLY A 47 -10.50 -7.56 1.45
C GLY A 47 -10.88 -9.03 1.46
N VAL A 48 -10.92 -9.59 2.66
CA VAL A 48 -11.48 -10.91 2.91
C VAL A 48 -12.99 -10.81 2.98
N VAL A 49 -13.70 -11.75 2.36
CA VAL A 49 -15.16 -11.84 2.40
C VAL A 49 -15.63 -12.03 3.83
N HIS A 50 -16.76 -11.42 4.21
CA HIS A 50 -17.30 -11.58 5.56
C HIS A 50 -17.64 -13.06 5.84
N PRO A 51 -17.29 -13.62 7.02
CA PRO A 51 -17.49 -15.05 7.31
C PRO A 51 -18.94 -15.53 7.18
N GLU A 52 -19.89 -14.65 7.48
CA GLU A 52 -21.31 -14.94 7.27
C GLU A 52 -21.68 -15.06 5.78
N LEU A 53 -21.04 -14.25 4.92
CA LEU A 53 -21.22 -14.31 3.48
C LEU A 53 -20.53 -15.55 2.90
N GLU A 54 -19.34 -15.90 3.41
CA GLU A 54 -18.64 -17.15 3.05
C GLU A 54 -19.52 -18.37 3.33
N ARG A 55 -20.18 -18.42 4.50
CA ARG A 55 -21.13 -19.49 4.83
C ARG A 55 -22.37 -19.50 3.96
N LYS A 56 -22.90 -18.34 3.58
CA LYS A 56 -24.10 -18.24 2.71
C LYS A 56 -23.80 -18.66 1.27
N LEU A 57 -22.57 -18.45 0.82
CA LEU A 57 -22.12 -18.74 -0.54
C LEU A 57 -21.44 -20.11 -0.68
N ASP A 58 -21.38 -20.90 0.40
CA ASP A 58 -20.73 -22.21 0.47
C ASP A 58 -19.26 -22.18 -0.02
N LEU A 59 -18.55 -21.11 0.37
CA LEU A 59 -17.15 -20.92 -0.01
C LEU A 59 -16.24 -21.74 0.89
N ASN A 60 -15.32 -22.49 0.27
CA ASN A 60 -14.36 -23.32 0.98
C ASN A 60 -13.21 -22.46 1.55
N GLY A 61 -13.46 -21.88 2.73
CA GLY A 61 -12.48 -21.16 3.52
C GLY A 61 -12.31 -19.68 3.15
N ARG A 62 -11.21 -19.11 3.63
CA ARG A 62 -10.97 -17.66 3.62
C ARG A 62 -10.80 -17.13 2.19
N THR A 63 -11.82 -16.47 1.67
CA THR A 63 -11.87 -15.96 0.31
C THR A 63 -11.48 -14.49 0.27
N LEU A 64 -10.53 -14.14 -0.58
CA LEU A 64 -10.14 -12.74 -0.81
C LEU A 64 -10.80 -12.26 -2.10
N VAL A 65 -11.30 -11.03 -2.08
CA VAL A 65 -11.89 -10.37 -3.25
C VAL A 65 -11.33 -8.97 -3.39
N PHE A 66 -11.33 -8.48 -4.62
CA PHE A 66 -11.12 -7.07 -4.91
C PHE A 66 -12.06 -6.64 -6.04
N GLU A 67 -12.39 -5.36 -6.05
CA GLU A 67 -13.19 -4.72 -7.08
C GLU A 67 -12.56 -3.37 -7.41
N LEU A 68 -12.52 -3.04 -8.70
CA LEU A 68 -11.93 -1.82 -9.23
C LEU A 68 -12.85 -1.23 -10.31
N GLU A 69 -13.04 0.08 -10.27
CA GLU A 69 -13.81 0.80 -11.28
C GLU A 69 -12.95 1.06 -12.52
N TRP A 70 -13.13 0.24 -13.57
CA TRP A 70 -12.28 0.28 -14.78
C TRP A 70 -12.11 1.69 -15.38
N ASN A 71 -13.19 2.47 -15.43
CA ASN A 71 -13.16 3.83 -15.99
C ASN A 71 -12.18 4.77 -15.26
N LYS A 72 -11.91 4.52 -13.97
CA LYS A 72 -10.95 5.30 -13.18
C LYS A 72 -9.50 4.89 -13.41
N LEU A 73 -9.28 3.67 -13.91
CA LEU A 73 -7.95 3.12 -14.21
C LEU A 73 -7.60 3.19 -15.70
N ALA A 74 -8.56 3.44 -16.58
CA ALA A 74 -8.37 3.43 -18.03
C ALA A 74 -7.36 4.48 -18.52
N ASP A 75 -7.17 5.57 -17.77
CA ASP A 75 -6.18 6.59 -18.07
C ASP A 75 -4.80 6.22 -17.53
N ARG A 76 -3.80 6.21 -18.41
CA ARG A 76 -2.38 6.00 -18.05
C ARG A 76 -1.55 7.26 -18.19
N VAL A 77 -0.52 7.40 -17.36
CA VAL A 77 0.51 8.44 -17.56
C VAL A 77 1.37 8.05 -18.74
N VAL A 78 1.48 8.94 -19.74
CA VAL A 78 2.44 8.76 -20.84
C VAL A 78 3.83 9.09 -20.30
N PRO A 79 4.81 8.17 -20.37
CA PRO A 79 6.12 8.39 -19.81
C PRO A 79 6.80 9.57 -20.51
N GLN A 80 7.21 10.56 -19.71
CA GLN A 80 8.08 11.64 -20.16
C GLN A 80 9.53 11.26 -19.91
N ALA A 81 10.37 11.38 -20.94
CA ALA A 81 11.80 11.16 -20.80
C ALA A 81 12.37 12.17 -19.79
N ARG A 82 13.11 11.67 -18.80
CA ARG A 82 13.86 12.46 -17.84
C ARG A 82 15.33 12.09 -17.95
N GLU A 83 16.20 13.09 -17.86
CA GLU A 83 17.64 12.83 -17.80
C GLU A 83 17.96 12.04 -16.52
N ILE A 84 18.67 10.93 -16.70
CA ILE A 84 19.20 10.14 -15.60
C ILE A 84 20.56 10.69 -15.19
N SER A 85 20.79 10.83 -13.88
CA SER A 85 22.09 11.27 -13.37
C SER A 85 23.19 10.26 -13.75
N ARG A 86 24.33 10.76 -14.22
CA ARG A 86 25.53 9.94 -14.51
C ARG A 86 26.39 9.69 -13.25
N PHE A 87 25.99 10.24 -12.11
CA PHE A 87 26.68 10.09 -10.84
C PHE A 87 26.14 8.89 -10.04
N PRO A 88 27.00 8.16 -9.31
CA PRO A 88 26.59 7.00 -8.53
C PRO A 88 25.62 7.41 -7.40
N ALA A 89 24.55 6.64 -7.23
CA ALA A 89 23.65 6.79 -6.10
C ALA A 89 24.24 6.11 -4.85
N ASN A 90 24.09 6.75 -3.69
CA ASN A 90 24.44 6.16 -2.39
C ASN A 90 23.18 5.65 -1.70
N ARG A 91 23.21 4.39 -1.25
CA ARG A 91 22.14 3.79 -0.44
C ARG A 91 22.53 3.86 1.04
N ARG A 92 21.58 4.24 1.89
CA ARG A 92 21.70 4.18 3.36
C ARG A 92 20.44 3.52 3.91
N ASP A 93 20.61 2.55 4.80
CA ASP A 93 19.50 1.90 5.50
C ASP A 93 19.30 2.58 6.87
N ILE A 94 18.05 2.74 7.31
CA ILE A 94 17.71 3.47 8.55
C ILE A 94 16.62 2.74 9.34
N ALA A 95 16.96 2.25 10.54
CA ALA A 95 15.97 1.65 11.43
C ALA A 95 15.10 2.71 12.13
N VAL A 96 13.82 2.76 11.77
CA VAL A 96 12.81 3.64 12.41
C VAL A 96 11.91 2.81 13.31
N VAL A 97 11.79 3.24 14.57
CA VAL A 97 10.98 2.59 15.61
C VAL A 97 9.74 3.44 15.87
N VAL A 98 8.56 2.91 15.58
CA VAL A 98 7.28 3.63 15.66
C VAL A 98 6.20 2.83 16.41
N ALA A 99 5.14 3.49 16.88
CA ALA A 99 3.99 2.79 17.44
C ALA A 99 3.30 1.88 16.41
N GLU A 100 2.77 0.75 16.86
CA GLU A 100 2.23 -0.31 16.00
C GLU A 100 0.98 0.10 15.21
N ASN A 101 0.28 1.13 15.67
CA ASN A 101 -0.88 1.72 15.00
C ASN A 101 -0.51 2.69 13.88
N VAL A 102 0.76 3.03 13.69
CA VAL A 102 1.21 3.93 12.62
C VAL A 102 1.27 3.18 11.29
N PRO A 103 0.54 3.63 10.26
CA PRO A 103 0.64 3.06 8.91
C PRO A 103 2.04 3.25 8.33
N ALA A 104 2.66 2.19 7.81
CA ALA A 104 3.96 2.28 7.15
C ALA A 104 3.96 3.23 5.93
N ALA A 105 2.80 3.39 5.29
CA ALA A 105 2.61 4.34 4.19
C ALA A 105 2.88 5.80 4.61
N ASP A 106 2.51 6.17 5.84
CA ASP A 106 2.68 7.54 6.35
C ASP A 106 4.17 7.85 6.55
N ILE A 107 4.94 6.87 7.05
CA ILE A 107 6.40 6.98 7.22
C ILE A 107 7.08 7.20 5.88
N LEU A 108 6.73 6.37 4.88
CA LEU A 108 7.28 6.48 3.53
C LEU A 108 6.93 7.83 2.86
N SER A 109 5.70 8.30 3.07
CA SER A 109 5.22 9.60 2.57
C SER A 109 6.04 10.76 3.15
N GLU A 110 6.29 10.77 4.47
CA GLU A 110 7.11 11.80 5.10
C GLU A 110 8.57 11.77 4.68
N CYS A 111 9.19 10.59 4.55
CA CYS A 111 10.56 10.48 4.02
C CYS A 111 10.69 11.08 2.61
N LYS A 112 9.70 10.86 1.74
CA LYS A 112 9.67 11.45 0.39
C LYS A 112 9.46 12.97 0.42
N LYS A 113 8.60 13.49 1.31
CA LYS A 113 8.33 14.94 1.46
C LYS A 113 9.51 15.74 1.99
N VAL A 114 10.33 15.17 2.87
CA VAL A 114 11.52 15.87 3.40
C VAL A 114 12.70 15.76 2.41
N GLY A 115 12.76 14.68 1.64
CA GLY A 115 13.86 14.35 0.74
C GLY A 115 13.78 14.89 -0.69
N VAL A 116 12.81 15.75 -1.04
CA VAL A 116 12.39 16.08 -2.42
C VAL A 116 13.53 16.39 -3.40
N ASN A 117 14.64 16.97 -2.94
CA ASN A 117 15.76 17.34 -3.81
C ASN A 117 16.96 16.37 -3.82
N GLN A 118 17.03 15.39 -2.91
CA GLN A 118 18.22 14.51 -2.76
C GLN A 118 17.89 13.03 -2.62
N VAL A 119 16.65 12.67 -2.27
CA VAL A 119 16.22 11.28 -2.08
C VAL A 119 15.56 10.78 -3.36
N VAL A 120 16.28 9.91 -4.06
CA VAL A 120 15.84 9.29 -5.32
C VAL A 120 14.93 8.08 -5.14
N GLY A 121 14.86 7.52 -3.92
CA GLY A 121 13.98 6.39 -3.61
C GLY A 121 13.96 6.05 -2.12
N VAL A 122 12.80 5.65 -1.63
CA VAL A 122 12.60 5.14 -0.27
C VAL A 122 11.91 3.78 -0.40
N ASN A 123 12.48 2.75 0.20
CA ASN A 123 11.94 1.40 0.12
C ASN A 123 11.90 0.78 1.52
N LEU A 124 10.73 0.25 1.91
CA LEU A 124 10.55 -0.48 3.15
C LEU A 124 10.79 -1.96 2.86
N PHE A 125 11.83 -2.56 3.44
CA PHE A 125 12.19 -3.95 3.13
C PHE A 125 11.95 -4.92 4.29
N ASP A 126 11.82 -4.43 5.53
CA ASP A 126 11.55 -5.30 6.67
C ASP A 126 10.59 -4.65 7.70
N VAL A 127 9.91 -5.49 8.46
CA VAL A 127 9.00 -5.09 9.53
C VAL A 127 9.21 -6.05 10.71
N TYR A 128 10.00 -5.63 11.69
CA TYR A 128 10.33 -6.46 12.86
C TYR A 128 9.32 -6.26 13.99
N ARG A 129 8.77 -7.39 14.47
CA ARG A 129 7.95 -7.53 15.69
C ARG A 129 8.54 -8.65 16.54
N GLY A 130 9.35 -8.34 17.54
CA GLY A 130 10.01 -9.37 18.35
C GLY A 130 10.65 -8.86 19.65
N LYS A 131 11.17 -9.80 20.47
CA LYS A 131 11.87 -9.53 21.74
C LYS A 131 13.08 -8.63 21.49
N GLY A 132 12.96 -7.34 21.81
CA GLY A 132 13.94 -6.30 21.49
C GLY A 132 13.28 -4.97 21.14
N VAL A 133 11.99 -4.99 20.80
CA VAL A 133 11.14 -3.81 20.63
C VAL A 133 10.06 -3.87 21.71
N ALA A 134 9.77 -2.74 22.37
CA ALA A 134 8.76 -2.69 23.44
C ALA A 134 7.37 -3.10 22.90
N GLU A 135 6.51 -3.68 23.75
CA GLU A 135 5.15 -4.05 23.35
C GLU A 135 4.40 -2.85 22.75
N GLY A 136 3.78 -3.05 21.59
CA GLY A 136 3.06 -2.00 20.87
C GLY A 136 3.92 -1.11 19.96
N ILE A 137 5.18 -1.47 19.73
CA ILE A 137 6.11 -0.74 18.85
C ILE A 137 6.62 -1.67 17.73
N ARG A 138 6.78 -1.12 16.53
CA ARG A 138 7.21 -1.80 15.31
C ARG A 138 8.45 -1.10 14.74
N ALA A 139 9.44 -1.89 14.31
CA ALA A 139 10.64 -1.36 13.68
C ALA A 139 10.65 -1.65 12.18
N SER A 140 10.96 -0.65 11.36
CA SER A 140 11.18 -0.79 9.92
C SER A 140 12.52 -0.16 9.52
N PRO A 141 13.47 -0.93 8.97
CA PRO A 141 14.73 -0.45 8.42
C PRO A 141 14.64 0.13 7.00
#